data_AF-A0AAU7QDF3-F1
#
_entry.id   AF-A0AAU7QDF3-F1
#
_cell.length_a   1.000
_cell.length_b   1.000
_cell.length_c   1.000
_cell.angle_alpha   90.00
_cell.angle_beta   90.00
_cell.angle_gamma   90.00
#
_symmetry.space_group_name_H-M   'P 1'
#
loop_
_entity.id
_entity.type
_entity.pdbx_description
1 polymer ?
#
loop_
_entity_poly.entity_id
_entity_poly.type
_entity_poly.pdbx_seq_one_letter_code
_entity_poly.pdbx_strand_id
1 'polypeptide(L)'
;MMESKELDKVVEGSFDIHVHGSPDITPRKMTDIEIAKSARDAHMGGILLKCHYGSTAERAALVKECVHGIEVFGGLTLNQMVGGLNPVAVETAIKLGAKEIWLPTINAKNHVLQTSKDMSKVVAIFDEFNKPLPALNIIFEMIAAHDIILATGHLNVEEILVIVPLAKKVGVKNYYYSS
;
A
#
# COMPACT_ATOMS: atom_id res chain seq x y z
N MET A 1 -4.99 6.18 -30.38
CA MET A 1 -4.40 7.08 -29.36
C MET A 1 -5.45 8.11 -29.02
N MET A 2 -5.87 8.24 -27.76
CA MET A 2 -6.71 9.37 -27.35
C MET A 2 -5.91 10.66 -27.46
N GLU A 3 -6.54 11.74 -27.92
CA GLU A 3 -5.94 13.08 -27.92
C GLU A 3 -5.81 13.60 -26.47
N SER A 4 -4.81 14.44 -26.21
CA SER A 4 -4.48 14.96 -24.86
C SER A 4 -5.69 15.50 -24.08
N LYS A 5 -6.59 16.24 -24.76
CA LYS A 5 -7.77 16.85 -24.12
C LYS A 5 -8.84 15.85 -23.68
N GLU A 6 -8.90 14.69 -24.33
CA GLU A 6 -9.81 13.61 -23.93
C GLU A 6 -9.24 12.83 -22.75
N LEU A 7 -7.90 12.79 -22.61
CA LEU A 7 -7.23 12.21 -21.45
C LEU A 7 -7.45 13.06 -20.18
N ASP A 8 -7.39 14.38 -20.31
CA ASP A 8 -7.59 15.33 -19.19
C ASP A 8 -8.97 15.15 -18.54
N LYS A 9 -10.02 14.94 -19.35
CA LYS A 9 -11.38 14.67 -18.84
C LYS A 9 -11.51 13.35 -18.10
N VAL A 10 -10.66 12.36 -18.40
CA VAL A 10 -10.72 11.03 -17.74
C VAL A 10 -10.10 11.09 -16.36
N VAL A 11 -9.07 11.90 -16.18
CA VAL A 11 -8.34 11.99 -14.90
C VAL A 11 -8.91 13.03 -13.94
N GLU A 12 -9.72 13.96 -14.44
CA GLU A 12 -10.39 14.96 -13.61
C GLU A 12 -11.20 14.31 -12.48
N GLY A 13 -10.93 14.72 -11.23
CA GLY A 13 -11.56 14.19 -10.02
C GLY A 13 -11.17 12.76 -9.64
N SER A 14 -10.36 12.07 -10.46
CA SER A 14 -9.91 10.69 -10.19
C SER A 14 -8.87 10.62 -9.07
N PHE A 15 -8.68 9.41 -8.53
CA PHE A 15 -7.65 9.13 -7.52
C PHE A 15 -6.70 8.05 -8.04
N ASP A 16 -5.39 8.30 -7.98
CA ASP A 16 -4.36 7.27 -8.17
C ASP A 16 -3.91 6.76 -6.80
N ILE A 17 -4.30 5.52 -6.48
CA ILE A 17 -4.11 4.93 -5.16
C ILE A 17 -2.79 4.16 -5.00
N HIS A 18 -1.91 4.15 -6.00
CA HIS A 18 -0.65 3.41 -5.90
C HIS A 18 0.49 4.13 -6.63
N VAL A 19 1.00 5.19 -6.03
CA VAL A 19 2.06 6.01 -6.65
C VAL A 19 3.37 5.96 -5.86
N HIS A 20 4.50 5.82 -6.55
CA HIS A 20 5.82 5.78 -5.92
C HIS A 20 6.61 7.05 -6.24
N GLY A 21 6.78 7.93 -5.24
CA GLY A 21 7.67 9.08 -5.30
C GLY A 21 8.93 8.90 -4.44
N SER A 22 9.93 9.75 -4.68
CA SER A 22 11.11 9.85 -3.81
C SER A 22 10.81 10.68 -2.54
N PRO A 23 11.50 10.44 -1.42
CA PRO A 23 12.65 9.54 -1.24
C PRO A 23 12.28 8.05 -1.24
N ASP A 24 13.12 7.24 -1.88
CA ASP A 24 12.97 5.78 -1.98
C ASP A 24 14.36 5.17 -2.25
N ILE A 25 14.58 3.90 -1.86
CA ILE A 25 15.80 3.15 -2.19
C ILE A 25 15.88 2.93 -3.70
N THR A 26 14.75 2.68 -4.35
CA THR A 26 14.68 2.59 -5.82
C THR A 26 14.53 3.99 -6.39
N PRO A 27 15.44 4.47 -7.26
CA PRO A 27 15.32 5.80 -7.85
C PRO A 27 13.96 6.02 -8.53
N ARG A 28 13.28 7.11 -8.17
CA ARG A 28 11.98 7.49 -8.73
C ARG A 28 12.12 8.67 -9.68
N LYS A 29 11.18 8.77 -10.62
CA LYS A 29 11.15 9.83 -11.63
C LYS A 29 10.84 11.20 -11.03
N MET A 30 10.08 11.22 -9.94
CA MET A 30 9.58 12.41 -9.27
C MET A 30 9.59 12.20 -7.76
N THR A 31 9.74 13.31 -7.02
CA THR A 31 9.49 13.39 -5.58
C THR A 31 8.00 13.36 -5.28
N ASP A 32 7.62 13.03 -4.05
CA ASP A 32 6.21 13.07 -3.65
C ASP A 32 5.56 14.45 -3.90
N ILE A 33 6.31 15.53 -3.71
CA ILE A 33 5.84 16.91 -3.93
C ILE A 33 5.60 17.17 -5.42
N GLU A 34 6.52 16.73 -6.29
CA GLU A 34 6.36 16.87 -7.75
C GLU A 34 5.17 16.07 -8.26
N ILE A 35 4.96 14.86 -7.73
CA ILE A 35 3.80 14.02 -8.08
C ILE A 35 2.50 14.72 -7.65
N ALA A 36 2.42 15.22 -6.42
CA ALA A 36 1.24 15.93 -5.93
C ALA A 36 0.94 17.18 -6.76
N LYS A 37 1.97 17.96 -7.13
CA LYS A 37 1.80 19.12 -8.03
C LYS A 37 1.28 18.70 -9.40
N SER A 38 1.87 17.66 -9.99
CA SER A 38 1.45 17.16 -11.31
C SER A 38 0.00 16.65 -11.30
N ALA A 39 -0.40 15.92 -10.26
CA ALA A 39 -1.76 15.42 -10.12
C ALA A 39 -2.78 16.55 -9.90
N ARG A 40 -2.41 17.57 -9.10
CA ARG A 40 -3.24 18.76 -8.90
C ARG A 40 -3.42 19.55 -10.20
N ASP A 41 -2.33 19.75 -10.93
CA ASP A 41 -2.35 20.50 -12.20
C ASP A 41 -3.11 19.75 -13.29
N ALA A 42 -3.27 18.42 -13.14
CA ALA A 42 -4.14 17.58 -13.94
C ALA A 42 -5.59 17.47 -13.39
N HIS A 43 -5.95 18.29 -12.40
CA HIS A 43 -7.28 18.31 -11.77
C HIS A 43 -7.74 16.98 -11.15
N MET A 44 -6.80 16.13 -10.72
CA MET A 44 -7.12 14.91 -9.98
C MET A 44 -7.68 15.22 -8.58
N GLY A 45 -8.50 14.32 -8.04
CA GLY A 45 -9.03 14.43 -6.69
C GLY A 45 -7.98 14.12 -5.62
N GLY A 46 -7.05 13.21 -5.91
CA GLY A 46 -5.98 12.89 -4.97
C GLY A 46 -5.05 11.75 -5.40
N ILE A 47 -4.04 11.53 -4.58
CA ILE A 47 -3.06 10.45 -4.74
C ILE A 47 -2.83 9.70 -3.42
N LEU A 48 -2.42 8.45 -3.51
CA LEU A 48 -1.94 7.66 -2.39
C LEU A 48 -0.49 7.23 -2.65
N LEU A 49 0.41 7.75 -1.81
CA LEU A 49 1.84 7.49 -1.86
C LEU A 49 2.14 6.11 -1.31
N LYS A 50 2.97 5.35 -2.00
CA LYS A 50 3.37 4.00 -1.63
C LYS A 50 4.88 3.85 -1.68
N CYS A 51 5.42 3.12 -0.70
CA CYS A 51 6.82 2.74 -0.61
C CYS A 51 6.94 1.27 -0.23
N HIS A 52 7.88 0.53 -0.82
CA HIS A 52 8.14 -0.85 -0.42
C HIS A 52 8.87 -0.98 0.93
N TYR A 53 9.54 0.07 1.38
CA TYR A 53 10.52 -0.03 2.46
C TYR A 53 10.07 0.58 3.78
N GLY A 54 8.86 1.15 3.85
CA GLY A 54 8.40 1.81 5.06
C GLY A 54 7.02 2.44 4.94
N SER A 55 6.73 3.32 5.89
CA SER A 55 5.51 4.12 5.93
C SER A 55 5.60 5.33 4.99
N THR A 56 4.47 5.67 4.38
CA THR A 56 4.27 6.91 3.62
C THR A 56 3.20 7.80 4.26
N ALA A 57 2.62 7.42 5.40
CA ALA A 57 1.63 8.23 6.11
C ALA A 57 2.19 9.61 6.52
N GLU A 58 3.40 9.64 7.07
CA GLU A 58 4.12 10.83 7.49
C GLU A 58 4.54 11.67 6.30
N ARG A 59 4.98 11.02 5.21
CA ARG A 59 5.32 11.68 3.94
C ARG A 59 4.11 12.39 3.36
N ALA A 60 2.96 11.71 3.31
CA ALA A 60 1.71 12.29 2.86
C ALA A 60 1.27 13.48 3.72
N ALA A 61 1.43 13.39 5.05
CA ALA A 61 1.16 14.52 5.94
C ALA A 61 2.02 15.74 5.61
N LEU A 62 3.33 15.57 5.41
CA LEU A 62 4.24 16.67 5.05
C LEU A 62 3.95 17.24 3.65
N VAL A 63 3.60 16.39 2.67
CA VAL A 63 3.30 16.85 1.31
C VAL A 63 2.04 17.72 1.29
N LYS A 64 1.03 17.42 2.10
CA LYS A 64 -0.18 18.26 2.23
C LYS A 64 0.11 19.67 2.73
N GLU A 65 1.13 19.83 3.57
CA GLU A 65 1.59 21.16 4.01
C GLU A 65 2.28 21.94 2.88
N CYS A 66 2.87 21.24 1.91
CA CYS A 66 3.62 21.84 0.80
C CYS A 66 2.79 22.06 -0.47
N VAL A 67 1.72 21.28 -0.67
CA VAL A 67 0.92 21.27 -1.89
C VAL A 67 -0.57 21.29 -1.53
N HIS A 68 -1.19 22.46 -1.69
CA HIS A 68 -2.63 22.62 -1.48
C HIS A 68 -3.42 22.37 -2.77
N GLY A 69 -4.71 22.07 -2.62
CA GLY A 69 -5.65 21.85 -3.73
C GLY A 69 -5.71 20.42 -4.26
N ILE A 70 -5.13 19.46 -3.53
CA ILE A 70 -5.21 18.03 -3.83
C ILE A 70 -5.15 17.22 -2.53
N GLU A 71 -5.88 16.11 -2.48
CA GLU A 71 -5.76 15.16 -1.38
C GLU A 71 -4.52 14.27 -1.55
N VAL A 72 -3.74 14.12 -0.49
CA VAL A 72 -2.56 13.23 -0.47
C VAL A 72 -2.67 12.28 0.71
N PHE A 73 -2.69 11.00 0.39
CA PHE A 73 -2.76 9.90 1.34
C PHE A 73 -1.47 9.07 1.33
N GLY A 74 -1.28 8.29 2.38
CA GLY A 74 -0.17 7.35 2.49
C GLY A 74 -0.63 6.05 3.12
N GLY A 75 0.31 5.12 3.31
CA GLY A 75 0.05 3.80 3.85
C GLY A 75 1.32 3.16 4.42
N LEU A 76 1.25 1.85 4.64
CA LEU A 76 2.37 1.05 5.14
C LEU A 76 2.46 -0.29 4.41
N THR A 77 3.66 -0.65 3.97
CA THR A 77 3.93 -1.97 3.38
C THR A 77 4.60 -2.89 4.39
N LEU A 78 4.01 -4.06 4.65
CA LEU A 78 4.43 -5.04 5.66
C LEU A 78 5.58 -5.95 5.19
N ASN A 79 6.67 -5.33 4.75
CA ASN A 79 7.93 -5.98 4.38
C ASN A 79 8.88 -6.11 5.57
N GLN A 80 10.04 -6.77 5.38
CA GLN A 80 11.02 -6.99 6.45
C GLN A 80 11.50 -5.70 7.11
N MET A 81 11.59 -4.61 6.34
CA MET A 81 12.06 -3.30 6.81
C MET A 81 11.20 -2.70 7.93
N VAL A 82 9.94 -3.14 8.08
CA VAL A 82 9.05 -2.72 9.17
C VAL A 82 8.77 -3.85 10.17
N GLY A 83 9.52 -4.97 10.08
CA GLY A 83 9.34 -6.16 10.92
C GLY A 83 8.35 -7.18 10.37
N GLY A 84 7.94 -7.09 9.09
CA GLY A 84 6.99 -8.00 8.47
C GLY A 84 5.55 -7.76 8.93
N LEU A 85 4.82 -8.83 9.27
CA LEU A 85 3.48 -8.74 9.84
C LEU A 85 3.51 -8.19 11.27
N ASN A 86 3.74 -6.89 11.39
CA ASN A 86 3.97 -6.19 12.65
C ASN A 86 2.75 -5.32 13.03
N PRO A 87 1.91 -5.76 13.98
CA PRO A 87 0.72 -5.00 14.39
C PRO A 87 1.05 -3.64 15.01
N VAL A 88 2.19 -3.51 15.70
CA VAL A 88 2.60 -2.23 16.31
C VAL A 88 2.91 -1.19 15.23
N ALA A 89 3.56 -1.62 14.14
CA ALA A 89 3.82 -0.76 12.99
C ALA A 89 2.51 -0.35 12.29
N VAL A 90 1.56 -1.28 12.12
CA VAL A 90 0.23 -0.99 11.56
C VAL A 90 -0.52 0.02 12.42
N GLU A 91 -0.62 -0.21 13.72
CA GLU A 91 -1.31 0.71 14.64
C GLU A 91 -0.69 2.11 14.59
N THR A 92 0.64 2.19 14.58
CA THR A 92 1.36 3.46 14.50
C THR A 92 1.06 4.18 13.19
N ALA A 93 1.12 3.48 12.05
CA ALA A 93 0.83 4.05 10.74
C ALA A 93 -0.63 4.54 10.63
N ILE A 94 -1.59 3.79 11.18
CA ILE A 94 -3.00 4.20 11.24
C ILE A 94 -3.16 5.49 12.05
N LYS A 95 -2.53 5.57 13.24
CA LYS A 95 -2.55 6.79 14.07
C LYS A 95 -1.93 8.01 13.38
N LEU A 96 -0.96 7.77 12.50
CA LEU A 96 -0.31 8.81 11.68
C LEU A 96 -1.08 9.11 10.37
N GLY A 97 -2.22 8.45 10.14
CA GLY A 97 -3.13 8.77 9.03
C GLY A 97 -2.99 7.88 7.79
N ALA A 98 -2.38 6.70 7.90
CA ALA A 98 -2.40 5.70 6.82
C ALA A 98 -3.83 5.40 6.36
N LYS A 99 -4.02 5.21 5.04
CA LYS A 99 -5.28 4.82 4.40
C LYS A 99 -5.23 3.45 3.74
N GLU A 100 -4.04 2.89 3.59
CA GLU A 100 -3.84 1.58 2.99
C GLU A 100 -2.72 0.81 3.69
N ILE A 101 -2.93 -0.48 3.89
CA ILE A 101 -1.92 -1.41 4.43
C ILE A 101 -1.71 -2.50 3.38
N TRP A 102 -0.49 -2.58 2.84
CA TRP A 102 -0.09 -3.65 1.95
C TRP A 102 0.48 -4.81 2.76
N LEU A 103 -0.04 -6.01 2.51
CA LEU A 103 0.66 -7.26 2.80
C LEU A 103 2.03 -7.30 2.07
N PRO A 104 2.90 -8.29 2.37
CA PRO A 104 4.25 -8.31 1.81
C PRO A 104 4.28 -8.11 0.29
N THR A 105 5.26 -7.35 -0.18
CA THR A 105 5.47 -7.06 -1.61
C THR A 105 6.79 -7.66 -2.07
N ILE A 106 7.89 -6.91 -2.03
CA ILE A 106 9.22 -7.43 -2.40
C ILE A 106 9.69 -8.57 -1.50
N ASN A 107 9.12 -8.68 -0.29
CA ASN A 107 9.36 -9.78 0.64
C ASN A 107 8.22 -10.83 0.65
N ALA A 108 7.26 -10.78 -0.28
CA ALA A 108 6.31 -11.88 -0.45
C ALA A 108 7.01 -13.13 -0.99
N LYS A 109 6.58 -14.31 -0.56
CA LYS A 109 7.12 -15.60 -1.03
C LYS A 109 7.10 -15.69 -2.57
N ASN A 110 5.95 -15.37 -3.17
CA ASN A 110 5.77 -15.36 -4.61
C ASN A 110 6.75 -14.42 -5.34
N HIS A 111 6.94 -13.19 -4.85
CA HIS A 111 7.90 -12.25 -5.43
C HIS A 111 9.35 -12.74 -5.29
N VAL A 112 9.74 -13.24 -4.11
CA VAL A 112 11.09 -13.75 -3.85
C VAL A 112 11.41 -14.93 -4.77
N LEU A 113 10.48 -15.86 -4.98
CA LEU A 113 10.67 -17.01 -5.88
C LEU A 113 10.91 -16.59 -7.34
N GLN A 114 10.34 -15.47 -7.77
CA GLN A 114 10.50 -14.93 -9.13
C GLN A 114 11.72 -14.02 -9.30
N THR A 115 12.30 -13.54 -8.20
CA THR A 115 13.41 -12.56 -8.22
C THR A 115 14.69 -13.16 -7.66
N SER A 116 15.00 -12.93 -6.38
CA SER A 116 16.28 -13.31 -5.78
C SER A 116 16.40 -14.80 -5.43
N LYS A 117 15.27 -15.51 -5.27
CA LYS A 117 15.17 -16.90 -4.78
C LYS A 117 15.80 -17.12 -3.40
N ASP A 118 16.07 -16.04 -2.68
CA ASP A 118 16.63 -16.06 -1.33
C ASP A 118 15.51 -16.10 -0.31
N MET A 119 15.20 -17.30 0.18
CA MET A 119 14.10 -17.54 1.10
C MET A 119 14.25 -16.83 2.45
N SER A 120 15.45 -16.37 2.83
CA SER A 120 15.66 -15.57 4.04
C SER A 120 14.98 -14.19 3.97
N LYS A 121 14.63 -13.74 2.76
CA LYS A 121 13.93 -12.47 2.51
C LYS A 121 12.42 -12.57 2.60
N VAL A 122 11.86 -13.76 2.81
CA VAL A 122 10.41 -13.94 2.83
C VAL A 122 9.82 -13.49 4.17
N VAL A 123 8.80 -12.63 4.12
CA VAL A 123 7.85 -12.46 5.22
C VAL A 123 6.78 -13.52 5.06
N ALA A 124 6.80 -14.52 5.94
CA ALA A 124 5.79 -15.56 5.96
C ALA A 124 4.43 -14.97 6.34
N ILE A 125 3.38 -15.41 5.64
CA ILE A 125 1.98 -15.13 5.98
C ILE A 125 1.21 -16.39 6.39
N PHE A 126 1.78 -17.56 6.11
CA PHE A 126 1.31 -18.88 6.54
C PHE A 126 2.39 -19.56 7.39
N ASP A 127 1.98 -20.43 8.30
CA ASP A 127 2.86 -21.34 9.02
C ASP A 127 3.26 -22.57 8.18
N GLU A 128 4.04 -23.47 8.76
CA GLU A 128 4.48 -24.73 8.16
C GLU A 128 3.35 -25.72 7.83
N PHE A 129 2.15 -25.51 8.39
CA PHE A 129 0.95 -26.30 8.14
C PHE A 129 -0.04 -25.61 7.19
N ASN A 130 0.41 -24.56 6.47
CA ASN A 130 -0.40 -23.72 5.59
C ASN A 130 -1.58 -23.01 6.30
N LYS A 131 -1.46 -22.72 7.60
CA LYS A 131 -2.45 -21.90 8.31
C LYS A 131 -2.03 -20.44 8.34
N PRO A 132 -2.95 -19.48 8.13
CA PRO A 132 -2.64 -18.06 8.26
C PRO A 132 -2.06 -17.73 9.63
N LEU A 133 -1.00 -16.92 9.66
CA LEU A 133 -0.36 -16.52 10.91
C LEU A 133 -1.31 -15.67 11.78
N PRO A 134 -1.32 -15.85 13.12
CA PRO A 134 -2.23 -15.12 14.02
C PRO A 134 -2.15 -13.59 13.91
N ALA A 135 -0.97 -13.06 13.59
CA ALA A 135 -0.75 -11.62 13.40
C ALA A 135 -1.67 -11.01 12.32
N LEU A 136 -2.06 -11.78 11.31
CA LEU A 136 -2.98 -11.32 10.27
C LEU A 136 -4.34 -10.96 10.84
N ASN A 137 -4.87 -11.76 11.76
CA ASN A 137 -6.18 -11.48 12.36
C ASN A 137 -6.18 -10.16 13.13
N ILE A 138 -5.12 -9.92 13.93
CA ILE A 138 -4.93 -8.67 14.67
C ILE A 138 -4.86 -7.47 13.70
N ILE A 139 -4.08 -7.60 12.62
CA ILE A 139 -3.94 -6.55 11.60
C ILE A 139 -5.28 -6.31 10.89
N PHE A 140 -6.04 -7.34 10.56
CA PHE A 140 -7.35 -7.20 9.91
C PHE A 140 -8.38 -6.56 10.83
N GLU A 141 -8.37 -6.87 12.13
CA GLU A 141 -9.20 -6.18 13.13
C GLU A 141 -8.88 -4.67 13.17
N MET A 142 -7.60 -4.31 13.16
CA MET A 142 -7.17 -2.89 13.12
C MET A 142 -7.63 -2.20 11.83
N ILE A 143 -7.47 -2.87 10.68
CA ILE A 143 -7.90 -2.35 9.37
C ILE A 143 -9.42 -2.16 9.35
N ALA A 144 -10.19 -3.15 9.82
CA ALA A 144 -11.64 -3.10 9.86
C ALA A 144 -12.16 -1.99 10.78
N ALA A 145 -11.54 -1.83 11.97
CA ALA A 145 -11.94 -0.83 12.96
C ALA A 145 -11.73 0.62 12.48
N HIS A 146 -10.85 0.84 11.50
CA HIS A 146 -10.48 2.18 11.01
C HIS A 146 -10.83 2.41 9.52
N ASP A 147 -11.62 1.52 8.90
CA ASP A 147 -12.03 1.56 7.48
C ASP A 147 -10.82 1.74 6.53
N ILE A 148 -9.72 1.05 6.81
CA ILE A 148 -8.48 1.08 6.04
C ILE A 148 -8.58 0.14 4.83
N ILE A 149 -7.92 0.49 3.72
CA ILE A 149 -7.81 -0.38 2.55
C ILE A 149 -6.80 -1.50 2.84
N LEU A 150 -7.21 -2.75 2.68
CA LEU A 150 -6.29 -3.89 2.67
C LEU A 150 -5.81 -4.14 1.25
N ALA A 151 -4.50 -4.08 1.05
CA ALA A 151 -3.91 -4.44 -0.22
C ALA A 151 -3.16 -5.77 -0.16
N THR A 152 -3.37 -6.60 -1.17
CA THR A 152 -2.84 -7.97 -1.18
C THR A 152 -1.33 -8.02 -1.29
N GLY A 153 -0.68 -6.96 -1.79
CA GLY A 153 0.74 -7.00 -2.10
C GLY A 153 1.04 -8.13 -3.08
N HIS A 154 2.29 -8.58 -3.16
CA HIS A 154 2.70 -9.52 -4.21
C HIS A 154 2.37 -10.99 -3.89
N LEU A 155 1.32 -11.25 -3.11
CA LEU A 155 0.83 -12.60 -2.85
C LEU A 155 0.35 -13.27 -4.13
N ASN A 156 0.45 -14.60 -4.19
CA ASN A 156 -0.10 -15.36 -5.31
C ASN A 156 -1.62 -15.56 -5.15
N VAL A 157 -2.26 -16.08 -6.21
CA VAL A 157 -3.71 -16.29 -6.26
C VAL A 157 -4.20 -17.23 -5.16
N GLU A 158 -3.50 -18.33 -4.89
CA GLU A 158 -3.89 -19.31 -3.87
C GLU A 158 -3.85 -18.68 -2.46
N GLU A 159 -2.81 -17.90 -2.17
CA GLU A 159 -2.69 -17.15 -0.91
C GLU A 159 -3.83 -16.13 -0.78
N ILE A 160 -4.11 -15.36 -1.83
CA ILE A 160 -5.18 -14.35 -1.85
C ILE A 160 -6.56 -14.98 -1.59
N LEU A 161 -6.84 -16.13 -2.21
CA LEU A 161 -8.11 -16.85 -2.06
C LEU A 161 -8.35 -17.35 -0.62
N VAL A 162 -7.31 -17.48 0.20
CA VAL A 162 -7.43 -17.80 1.63
C VAL A 162 -7.52 -16.53 2.48
N ILE A 163 -6.68 -15.54 2.18
CA ILE A 163 -6.50 -14.35 3.02
C ILE A 163 -7.66 -13.36 2.91
N VAL A 164 -8.17 -13.09 1.71
CA VAL A 164 -9.25 -12.10 1.53
C VAL A 164 -10.54 -12.54 2.23
N PRO A 165 -11.00 -13.80 2.15
CA PRO A 165 -12.15 -14.25 2.93
C PRO A 165 -11.94 -14.15 4.44
N LEU A 166 -10.72 -14.41 4.94
CA LEU A 166 -10.39 -14.24 6.36
C LEU A 166 -10.55 -12.78 6.80
N ALA A 167 -9.98 -11.84 6.03
CA ALA A 167 -10.13 -10.41 6.29
C ALA A 167 -11.60 -9.95 6.24
N LYS A 168 -12.39 -10.46 5.28
CA LYS A 168 -13.83 -10.19 5.17
C LYS A 168 -14.59 -10.64 6.41
N LYS A 169 -14.27 -11.82 6.94
CA LYS A 169 -14.93 -12.39 8.13
C LYS A 169 -14.76 -11.51 9.37
N VAL A 170 -13.64 -10.79 9.45
CA VAL A 170 -13.30 -9.87 10.55
C VAL A 170 -13.89 -8.47 10.34
N GLY A 171 -14.45 -8.18 9.16
CA GLY A 171 -15.16 -6.93 8.87
C GLY A 171 -14.37 -5.92 8.03
N VAL A 172 -13.25 -6.30 7.42
CA VAL A 172 -12.59 -5.46 6.41
C VAL A 172 -13.57 -5.26 5.24
N LYS A 173 -13.65 -4.04 4.69
CA LYS A 173 -14.62 -3.69 3.63
C LYS A 173 -13.95 -3.34 2.30
N ASN A 174 -12.75 -2.77 2.36
CA ASN A 174 -12.05 -2.20 1.21
C ASN A 174 -10.82 -3.04 0.86
N TYR A 175 -10.68 -3.39 -0.42
CA TYR A 175 -9.62 -4.27 -0.90
C TYR A 175 -9.00 -3.73 -2.17
N TYR A 176 -7.68 -3.79 -2.25
CA TYR A 176 -6.93 -3.49 -3.47
C TYR A 176 -6.04 -4.67 -3.85
N TYR A 177 -6.36 -5.28 -5.00
CA TYR A 177 -5.50 -6.32 -5.57
C TYR A 177 -4.33 -5.64 -6.27
N SER A 178 -3.20 -5.58 -5.57
CA SER A 178 -1.91 -5.19 -6.13
C SER A 178 -1.12 -6.48 -6.37
N SER A 179 -0.34 -6.57 -7.45
CA SER A 179 0.54 -7.70 -7.75
C SER A 179 1.86 -7.21 -8.32
#